data_AF-A0A9N9DSD3-F1
#
_entry.id   AF-A0A9N9DSD3-F1
#
_cell.length_a   1.000
_cell.length_b   1.000
_cell.length_c   1.000
_cell.angle_alpha   90.00
_cell.angle_beta   90.00
_cell.angle_gamma   90.00
#
_symmetry.space_group_name_H-M   'P 1'
#
loop_
_entity.id
_entity.type
_entity.pdbx_description
1 polymer ?
#
loop_
_entity_poly.entity_id
_entity_poly.type
_entity_poly.pdbx_seq_one_letter_code
_entity_poly.pdbx_strand_id
1 'polypeptide(L)'
;PTWDAFAYIIRQLFLVKTVMLSKSIKSLGAGADVLLNDLSFNPDIRVVDMTAEQFIEVAEIFDEWPHRPSTLLLTDIDSFE
;
A
#
# COMPACT_ATOMS: atom_id res chain seq x y z
N PRO A 1 -7.91 4.64 7.68
CA PRO A 1 -6.56 4.16 8.03
C PRO A 1 -5.79 5.13 8.95
N THR A 2 -4.85 4.60 9.73
CA THR A 2 -3.83 5.41 10.42
C THR A 2 -2.97 6.19 9.41
N TRP A 3 -2.41 7.33 9.84
CA TRP A 3 -1.50 8.10 9.00
C TRP A 3 -0.28 7.29 8.57
N ASP A 4 0.26 6.45 9.46
CA ASP A 4 1.42 5.61 9.19
C ASP A 4 1.12 4.55 8.11
N ALA A 5 -0.05 3.91 8.17
CA ALA A 5 -0.50 2.99 7.13
C ALA A 5 -0.62 3.70 5.77
N PHE A 6 -1.28 4.86 5.74
CA PHE A 6 -1.43 5.63 4.51
C PHE A 6 -0.07 6.07 3.92
N ALA A 7 0.81 6.62 4.75
CA ALA A 7 2.16 7.03 4.33
C ALA A 7 2.98 5.84 3.80
N TYR A 8 2.85 4.66 4.43
CA TYR A 8 3.50 3.44 3.97
C TYR A 8 2.98 3.02 2.58
N ILE A 9 1.67 2.94 2.38
CA ILE A 9 1.04 2.59 1.09
C ILE A 9 1.54 3.53 -0.01
N ILE A 10 1.47 4.84 0.23
CA ILE A 10 1.90 5.84 -0.75
C ILE A 10 3.37 5.63 -1.11
N ARG A 11 4.27 5.49 -0.12
CA ARG A 11 5.69 5.26 -0.38
C ARG A 11 5.93 4.00 -1.21
N GLN A 12 5.33 2.88 -0.83
CA GLN A 12 5.54 1.60 -1.52
C GLN A 12 4.99 1.62 -2.94
N LEU A 13 3.76 2.08 -3.13
CA LEU A 13 3.11 2.05 -4.44
C LEU A 13 3.71 3.10 -5.40
N PHE A 14 4.11 4.28 -4.92
CA PHE A 14 4.69 5.31 -5.80
C PHE A 14 6.07 4.94 -6.36
N LEU A 15 6.85 4.08 -5.70
CA LEU A 15 8.10 3.53 -6.25
C LEU A 15 7.86 2.77 -7.57
N VAL A 16 6.66 2.20 -7.73
CA VAL A 16 6.24 1.41 -8.89
C VAL A 16 5.02 2.02 -9.58
N LYS A 17 4.89 3.35 -9.59
CA LYS A 17 3.70 4.08 -10.05
C LYS A 17 3.20 3.70 -11.47
N THR A 18 4.09 3.24 -12.35
CA THR A 18 3.72 2.85 -13.73
C THR A 18 3.21 1.41 -13.85
N VAL A 19 3.24 0.64 -12.76
CA VAL A 19 2.83 -0.75 -12.69
C VAL A 19 1.36 -0.85 -12.26
N MET A 20 0.68 -1.93 -12.66
CA MET A 20 -0.69 -2.23 -12.24
C MET A 20 -0.75 -2.48 -10.73
N LEU A 21 -1.79 -1.98 -10.05
CA LEU A 21 -2.00 -2.22 -8.62
C LEU A 21 -2.02 -3.73 -8.31
N SER A 22 -2.68 -4.54 -9.14
CA SER A 22 -2.72 -6.01 -9.02
C SER A 22 -1.34 -6.69 -8.99
N LYS A 23 -0.29 -6.02 -9.48
CA LYS A 23 1.10 -6.50 -9.42
C LYS A 23 1.90 -5.83 -8.31
N SER A 24 1.66 -4.54 -8.08
CA SER A 24 2.38 -3.72 -7.09
C SER A 24 1.99 -4.07 -5.65
N ILE A 25 0.78 -4.57 -5.40
CA ILE A 25 0.28 -4.87 -4.05
C ILE A 25 1.22 -5.80 -3.25
N LYS A 26 1.97 -6.65 -3.94
CA LYS A 26 2.97 -7.57 -3.36
C LYS A 26 4.10 -6.86 -2.63
N SER A 27 4.37 -5.58 -2.92
CA SER A 27 5.40 -4.80 -2.24
C SER A 27 4.99 -4.39 -0.83
N LEU A 28 3.70 -4.50 -0.48
CA LEU A 28 3.18 -4.13 0.85
C LEU A 28 3.47 -5.18 1.93
N GLY A 29 3.80 -6.41 1.52
CA GLY A 29 4.07 -7.51 2.45
C GLY A 29 3.79 -8.88 1.83
N ALA A 30 4.30 -9.93 2.49
CA ALA A 30 4.05 -11.31 2.06
C ALA A 30 2.55 -11.64 2.15
N GLY A 31 1.95 -12.04 1.03
CA GLY A 31 0.52 -12.38 0.98
C GLY A 31 -0.42 -11.19 0.78
N ALA A 32 0.10 -9.98 0.52
CA ALA A 32 -0.72 -8.79 0.29
C ALA A 32 -1.65 -8.87 -0.94
N ASP A 33 -1.49 -9.88 -1.81
CA ASP A 33 -2.43 -10.17 -2.89
C ASP A 33 -3.86 -10.41 -2.39
N VAL A 34 -4.03 -10.86 -1.14
CA VAL A 34 -5.35 -11.08 -0.55
C VAL A 34 -6.17 -9.80 -0.46
N LEU A 35 -5.52 -8.65 -0.30
CA LEU A 35 -6.16 -7.33 -0.16
C LEU A 35 -6.91 -6.92 -1.43
N LEU A 36 -6.53 -7.48 -2.58
CA LEU A 36 -7.19 -7.19 -3.86
C LEU A 36 -8.64 -7.68 -3.89
N ASN A 37 -8.99 -8.69 -3.07
CA ASN A 37 -10.33 -9.24 -3.03
C ASN A 37 -11.34 -8.32 -2.32
N ASP A 38 -10.84 -7.40 -1.50
CA ASP A 38 -11.65 -6.52 -0.66
C ASP A 38 -11.81 -5.12 -1.27
N LEU A 39 -11.19 -4.86 -2.42
CA LEU A 39 -11.30 -3.58 -3.12
C LEU A 39 -12.65 -3.41 -3.80
N SER A 40 -13.23 -2.21 -3.68
CA SER A 40 -14.47 -1.80 -4.34
C SER A 40 -14.28 -1.45 -5.83
N PHE A 41 -13.04 -1.45 -6.32
CA PHE A 41 -12.67 -1.10 -7.69
C PHE A 41 -11.79 -2.17 -8.35
N ASN A 42 -11.69 -2.12 -9.68
CA ASN A 42 -10.85 -3.04 -10.44
C ASN A 42 -9.35 -2.75 -10.21
N PRO A 43 -8.56 -3.70 -9.67
CA PRO A 43 -7.13 -3.49 -9.42
C PRO A 43 -6.25 -3.55 -10.68
N ASP A 44 -6.80 -3.83 -11.86
CA ASP A 44 -6.08 -3.74 -13.14
C ASP A 44 -5.99 -2.30 -13.69
N ILE A 45 -5.75 -1.36 -12.77
CA ILE A 45 -5.41 0.04 -13.05
C ILE A 45 -3.95 0.29 -12.67
N ARG A 46 -3.28 1.24 -13.34
CA ARG A 46 -1.93 1.62 -12.93
C ARG A 46 -2.01 2.44 -11.65
N VAL A 47 -1.01 2.30 -10.80
CA VAL A 47 -0.93 3.06 -9.54
C VAL A 47 -0.98 4.56 -9.78
N VAL A 48 -0.34 5.07 -10.83
CA VAL A 48 -0.35 6.50 -11.20
C VAL A 48 -1.74 7.02 -11.58
N ASP A 49 -2.64 6.13 -12.00
CA ASP A 49 -4.00 6.47 -12.44
C ASP A 49 -5.02 6.31 -11.30
N MET A 50 -4.58 5.95 -10.09
CA MET A 50 -5.45 5.81 -8.92
C MET A 50 -5.92 7.17 -8.39
N THR A 51 -7.17 7.25 -7.94
CA THR A 51 -7.69 8.43 -7.22
C THR A 51 -7.23 8.43 -5.76
N ALA A 52 -7.35 9.58 -5.10
CA ALA A 52 -7.03 9.70 -3.68
C ALA A 52 -7.88 8.74 -2.82
N GLU A 53 -9.16 8.59 -3.17
CA GLU A 53 -10.09 7.67 -2.50
C GLU A 53 -9.65 6.22 -2.64
N GLN A 54 -9.16 5.81 -3.81
CA GLN A 54 -8.63 4.46 -4.03
C GLN A 54 -7.37 4.20 -3.20
N PHE A 55 -6.50 5.20 -3.02
CA PHE A 55 -5.36 5.07 -2.11
C PHE A 55 -5.78 4.96 -0.64
N ILE A 56 -6.80 5.73 -0.24
CA ILE A 56 -7.35 5.67 1.12
C ILE A 56 -7.94 4.28 1.38
N GLU A 57 -8.71 3.73 0.45
CA GLU A 57 -9.30 2.39 0.57
C GLU A 57 -8.24 1.29 0.70
N VAL A 58 -7.20 1.30 -0.16
CA VAL A 58 -6.07 0.35 -0.03
C VAL A 58 -5.41 0.47 1.33
N ALA A 59 -5.25 1.68 1.85
CA ALA A 59 -4.68 1.91 3.16
C ALA A 59 -5.60 1.42 4.30
N GLU A 60 -6.92 1.55 4.17
CA GLU A 60 -7.89 1.03 5.15
C GLU A 60 -7.83 -0.49 5.24
N ILE A 61 -7.93 -1.15 4.09
CA ILE A 61 -7.85 -2.62 4.00
C ILE A 61 -6.51 -3.11 4.53
N PHE A 62 -5.40 -2.41 4.21
CA PHE A 62 -4.08 -2.74 4.74
C PHE A 62 -3.96 -2.53 6.26
N ASP A 63 -4.56 -1.48 6.81
CA ASP A 63 -4.50 -1.16 8.25
C ASP A 63 -5.28 -2.19 9.09
N GLU A 64 -6.35 -2.74 8.53
CA GLU A 64 -7.15 -3.81 9.13
C GLU A 64 -6.58 -5.22 8.90
N TRP A 65 -5.63 -5.36 7.97
CA TRP A 65 -5.07 -6.66 7.62
C TRP A 65 -4.28 -7.28 8.80
N PRO A 66 -4.69 -8.45 9.33
CA PRO A 66 -4.07 -9.05 10.52
C PRO A 66 -2.59 -9.42 10.35
N HIS A 67 -2.14 -9.59 9.10
CA HIS A 67 -0.77 -9.97 8.76
C HIS A 67 0.08 -8.81 8.25
N ARG A 68 -0.41 -7.56 8.40
CA ARG A 68 0.36 -6.39 8.01
C ARG A 68 1.70 -6.34 8.76
N PRO A 69 2.78 -5.88 8.12
CA PRO A 69 4.05 -5.67 8.80
C PRO A 69 3.89 -4.80 10.05
N SER A 70 4.46 -5.22 11.19
CA SER A 70 4.45 -4.43 12.43
C SER A 70 5.32 -3.18 12.34
N THR A 71 6.32 -3.19 11.46
CA THR A 71 7.22 -2.07 11.21
C THR A 71 6.92 -1.49 9.84
N LEU A 72 6.21 -0.37 9.84
CA LEU A 72 5.86 0.39 8.62
C LEU A 72 6.92 1.44 8.25
N LEU A 73 7.97 1.55 9.07
CA LEU A 73 9.13 2.41 8.82
C LEU A 73 10.22 1.60 8.11
N LEU A 74 10.60 2.03 6.91
CA LEU A 74 11.96 1.79 6.42
C LEU A 74 12.89 2.65 7.28
N THR A 75 13.88 2.00 7.87
CA THR A 75 14.92 2.53 8.74
C THR A 75 15.81 3.52 7.98
N ASP A 76 15.32 4.72 7.66
CA ASP A 76 16.12 5.76 6.98
C ASP A 76 15.85 7.18 7.55
N ILE A 77 15.43 7.31 8.81
CA ILE A 77 15.28 8.65 9.45
C ILE A 77 16.12 8.86 10.73
N ASP A 78 16.65 7.81 11.39
CA ASP A 78 17.45 7.99 12.62
C ASP A 78 18.83 7.29 12.57
N SER A 79 19.62 7.46 11.51
CA SER A 79 21.06 7.10 11.53
C SER A 79 22.00 8.26 11.20
N PHE A 80 21.52 9.50 11.36
CA PHE A 80 22.36 10.67 11.50
C PHE A 80 22.16 11.30 12.88
N GLU A 81 22.70 10.66 13.92
CA GLU A 81 23.38 11.29 15.06
C GLU A 81 24.10 10.23 15.91
#